data_AF-A0A8T4LQS6-F1
#
_entry.id   AF-A0A8T4LQS6-F1
#
_cell.length_a   1.000
_cell.length_b   1.000
_cell.length_c   1.000
_cell.angle_alpha   90.00
_cell.angle_beta   90.00
_cell.angle_gamma   90.00
#
_symmetry.space_group_name_H-M   'P 1'
#
loop_
_entity.id
_entity.type
_entity.pdbx_description
1 polymer ?
#
loop_
_entity_poly.entity_id
_entity_poly.type
_entity_poly.pdbx_seq_one_letter_code
_entity_poly.pdbx_strand_id
1 'polypeptide(L)'
;MTQTQATAQENKEVEKQAGAVQENAAAKAQEKEQRHQGAKHEGKDPNTVYIGKKGVMEYVLAVVTQFNNASIPAVTIKARGNMISRAVDVAEIVRHRFVTGASVKDIRISTEELLSEDGRMSKVSSIEIVLSK
;
A
#
# COMPACT_ATOMS: atom_id res chain seq x y z
N MET A 1 -11.54 6.36 -64.37
CA MET A 1 -11.34 7.36 -63.29
C MET A 1 -11.96 6.84 -61.98
N THR A 2 -11.47 5.74 -61.42
CA THR A 2 -12.14 5.11 -60.26
C THR A 2 -11.19 4.25 -59.41
N GLN A 3 -9.96 4.72 -59.15
CA GLN A 3 -9.05 4.07 -58.18
C GLN A 3 -8.39 5.05 -57.21
N THR A 4 -8.97 6.23 -56.98
CA THR A 4 -8.44 7.23 -56.03
C THR A 4 -9.36 7.43 -54.82
N GLN A 5 -10.56 6.85 -54.80
CA GLN A 5 -11.53 7.06 -53.72
C GLN A 5 -11.52 5.97 -52.63
N ALA A 6 -10.86 4.83 -52.82
CA ALA A 6 -10.82 3.75 -51.83
C ALA A 6 -9.75 3.95 -50.74
N THR A 7 -8.63 4.60 -51.06
CA THR A 7 -7.49 4.79 -50.14
C THR A 7 -7.70 5.87 -49.08
N ALA A 8 -8.72 6.73 -49.24
CA ALA A 8 -9.02 7.80 -48.27
C ALA A 8 -9.93 7.35 -47.12
N GLN A 9 -10.68 6.26 -47.28
CA GLN A 9 -11.57 5.73 -46.24
C GLN A 9 -10.82 4.82 -45.26
N GLU A 10 -9.86 4.03 -45.76
CA GLU A 10 -9.06 3.11 -44.96
C GLU A 10 -8.10 3.83 -43.99
N ASN A 11 -7.51 4.97 -44.40
CA ASN A 11 -6.63 5.78 -43.53
C ASN A 11 -7.36 6.50 -42.39
N LYS A 12 -8.66 6.79 -42.50
CA LYS A 12 -9.44 7.42 -41.42
C LYS A 12 -9.77 6.45 -40.29
N GLU A 13 -9.80 5.15 -40.56
CA GLU A 13 -10.19 4.14 -39.59
C GLU A 13 -9.01 3.75 -38.68
N VAL A 14 -7.79 3.77 -39.23
CA VAL A 14 -6.53 3.52 -38.50
C VAL A 14 -6.20 4.65 -37.52
N GLU A 15 -6.40 5.92 -37.89
CA GLU A 15 -6.20 7.07 -36.99
C GLU A 15 -7.21 7.07 -35.82
N LYS A 16 -8.46 6.66 -36.08
CA LYS A 16 -9.50 6.56 -35.06
C LYS A 16 -9.24 5.43 -34.06
N GLN A 17 -8.64 4.32 -34.50
CA GLN A 17 -8.23 3.22 -33.63
C GLN A 17 -6.98 3.55 -32.80
N ALA A 18 -6.01 4.30 -33.34
CA ALA A 18 -4.81 4.71 -32.59
C ALA A 18 -5.13 5.70 -31.45
N GLY A 19 -6.06 6.65 -31.67
CA GLY A 19 -6.50 7.59 -30.64
C GLY A 19 -7.21 6.91 -29.45
N ALA A 20 -8.03 5.89 -29.74
CA ALA A 20 -8.78 5.15 -28.72
C ALA A 20 -7.88 4.30 -27.80
N VAL A 21 -6.71 3.86 -28.28
CA VAL A 21 -5.74 3.10 -27.47
C VAL A 21 -4.97 4.03 -26.51
N GLN A 22 -4.66 5.26 -26.91
CA GLN A 22 -3.97 6.23 -26.06
C GLN A 22 -4.87 6.78 -24.95
N GLU A 23 -6.16 7.00 -25.21
CA GLU A 23 -7.13 7.48 -24.21
C GLU A 23 -7.39 6.43 -23.11
N ASN A 24 -7.40 5.14 -23.48
CA ASN A 24 -7.63 4.02 -22.55
C ASN A 24 -6.40 3.69 -21.68
N ALA A 25 -5.18 3.99 -22.16
CA ALA A 25 -3.95 3.82 -21.40
C ALA A 25 -3.78 4.90 -20.30
N ALA A 26 -4.14 6.15 -20.61
CA ALA A 26 -4.11 7.25 -19.65
C ALA A 26 -5.15 7.07 -18.52
N ALA A 27 -6.37 6.60 -18.86
CA ALA A 27 -7.41 6.29 -17.89
C ALA A 27 -7.01 5.16 -16.93
N LYS A 28 -6.37 4.09 -17.43
CA LYS A 28 -5.85 2.98 -16.60
C LYS A 28 -4.66 3.38 -15.71
N ALA A 29 -3.84 4.34 -16.13
CA ALA A 29 -2.75 4.87 -15.33
C ALA A 29 -3.27 5.70 -14.15
N GLN A 30 -4.28 6.55 -14.40
CA GLN A 30 -4.93 7.37 -13.35
C GLN A 30 -5.71 6.53 -12.34
N GLU A 31 -6.32 5.42 -12.77
CA GLU A 31 -7.01 4.48 -11.87
C GLU A 31 -6.02 3.71 -10.97
N LYS A 32 -4.82 3.38 -11.47
CA LYS A 32 -3.77 2.68 -10.72
C LYS A 32 -3.12 3.56 -9.65
N GLU A 33 -3.08 4.87 -9.87
CA GLU A 33 -2.57 5.86 -8.92
C GLU A 33 -3.61 6.20 -7.83
N GLN A 34 -4.91 6.20 -8.18
CA GLN A 34 -6.00 6.39 -7.24
C GLN A 34 -6.25 5.18 -6.32
N ARG A 35 -6.06 3.94 -6.80
CA ARG A 35 -6.14 2.73 -5.94
C ARG A 35 -5.10 2.72 -4.81
N HIS A 36 -3.97 3.42 -4.97
CA HIS A 36 -2.96 3.53 -3.91
C HIS A 36 -3.27 4.63 -2.88
N GLN A 37 -4.25 5.50 -3.13
CA GLN A 37 -4.67 6.57 -2.20
C GLN A 37 -6.04 6.32 -1.56
N GLY A 38 -6.67 5.16 -1.82
CA GLY A 38 -8.03 4.83 -1.37
C GLY A 38 -8.19 4.26 0.03
N ALA A 39 -7.11 4.01 0.79
CA ALA A 39 -7.24 3.63 2.20
C ALA A 39 -7.02 4.87 3.09
N LYS A 40 -7.97 5.80 3.07
CA LYS A 40 -8.16 6.73 4.19
C LYS A 40 -8.41 5.86 5.43
N HIS A 41 -7.37 5.70 6.26
CA HIS A 41 -7.51 5.07 7.56
C HIS A 41 -8.26 6.05 8.46
N GLU A 42 -9.59 5.97 8.43
CA GLU A 42 -10.44 6.58 9.44
C GLU A 42 -10.11 5.91 10.78
N GLY A 43 -9.65 6.70 11.75
CA GLY A 43 -9.08 6.20 13.01
C GLY A 43 -7.58 5.95 12.95
N LYS A 44 -6.77 6.99 12.67
CA LYS A 44 -5.33 6.92 12.96
C LYS A 44 -5.15 6.98 14.48
N ASP A 45 -5.03 5.82 15.11
CA ASP A 45 -4.41 5.75 16.42
C ASP A 45 -3.04 6.43 16.34
N PRO A 46 -2.77 7.46 17.16
CA PRO A 46 -1.59 8.32 17.01
C PRO A 46 -0.27 7.56 17.20
N ASN A 47 -0.33 6.39 17.81
CA ASN A 47 0.80 5.50 18.07
C ASN A 47 0.83 4.25 17.17
N THR A 48 0.10 4.22 16.05
CA THR A 48 0.05 3.07 15.14
C THR A 48 0.72 3.36 13.80
N VAL A 49 1.50 2.38 13.31
CA VAL A 49 2.14 2.38 11.99
C VAL A 49 1.63 1.19 11.19
N TYR A 50 0.99 1.48 10.05
CA TYR A 50 0.48 0.45 9.14
C TYR A 50 1.52 0.13 8.05
N ILE A 51 1.89 -1.15 7.94
CA ILE A 51 2.87 -1.63 6.97
C ILE A 51 2.17 -2.00 5.66
N GLY A 52 2.73 -1.50 4.57
CA GLY A 52 2.25 -1.71 3.22
C GLY A 52 3.42 -1.76 2.24
N LYS A 53 3.18 -1.30 1.00
CA LYS A 53 4.11 -1.49 -0.12
C LYS A 53 5.32 -0.55 -0.14
N LYS A 54 5.41 0.45 0.75
CA LYS A 54 6.54 1.39 0.80
C LYS A 54 7.86 0.70 1.21
N GLY A 55 8.98 1.39 1.07
CA GLY A 55 10.28 0.87 1.48
C GLY A 55 10.34 0.57 2.98
N VAL A 56 11.06 -0.49 3.39
CA VAL A 56 11.18 -0.90 4.81
C VAL A 56 11.66 0.26 5.69
N MET A 57 12.66 1.01 5.20
CA MET A 57 13.23 2.13 5.95
C MET A 57 12.26 3.30 6.17
N GLU A 58 11.25 3.49 5.31
CA GLU A 58 10.22 4.51 5.54
C GLU A 58 9.39 4.18 6.79
N TYR A 59 9.09 2.89 6.98
CA TYR A 59 8.36 2.43 8.17
C TYR A 59 9.22 2.47 9.43
N VAL A 60 10.51 2.09 9.32
CA VAL A 60 11.47 2.22 10.41
C VAL A 60 11.55 3.68 10.88
N LEU A 61 11.70 4.62 9.95
CA LEU A 61 11.72 6.05 10.27
C LEU A 61 10.43 6.49 10.97
N ALA A 62 9.26 6.09 10.46
CA ALA A 62 7.98 6.42 11.08
C ALA A 62 7.88 5.93 12.54
N VAL A 63 8.33 4.70 12.83
CA VAL A 63 8.34 4.13 14.18
C VAL A 63 9.32 4.91 15.09
N VAL A 64 10.52 5.21 14.61
CA VAL A 64 11.52 5.98 15.37
C VAL A 64 11.01 7.39 15.68
N THR A 65 10.39 8.07 14.72
CA THR A 65 9.78 9.39 14.92
C THR A 65 8.69 9.34 15.99
N GLN A 66 7.84 8.31 16.00
CA GLN A 66 6.83 8.16 17.05
C GLN A 66 7.46 7.94 18.43
N PHE A 67 8.50 7.12 18.54
CA PHE A 67 9.21 6.92 19.81
C PHE A 67 9.90 8.18 20.34
N ASN A 68 10.28 9.11 19.46
CA ASN A 68 10.87 10.39 19.86
C ASN A 68 9.82 11.38 20.38
N ASN A 69 8.53 11.09 20.22
CA ASN A 69 7.46 11.85 20.85
C ASN A 69 7.31 11.40 22.31
N ALA A 70 7.58 12.31 23.27
CA ALA A 70 7.52 12.02 24.70
C ALA A 70 6.15 11.52 25.20
N SER A 71 5.07 11.82 24.47
CA SER A 71 3.70 11.40 24.81
C SER A 71 3.37 9.97 24.35
N ILE A 72 4.25 9.29 23.63
CA ILE A 72 4.01 7.96 23.06
C ILE A 72 4.95 6.94 23.73
N PRO A 73 4.49 6.23 24.78
CA PRO A 73 5.32 5.24 25.48
C PRO A 73 5.48 3.92 24.70
N ALA A 74 4.58 3.65 23.75
CA ALA A 74 4.57 2.43 22.96
C ALA A 74 4.01 2.68 21.56
N VAL A 75 4.60 2.01 20.56
CA VAL A 75 4.22 2.08 19.14
C VAL A 75 3.69 0.72 18.70
N THR A 76 2.57 0.73 17.99
CA THR A 76 1.95 -0.49 17.43
C THR A 76 2.23 -0.57 15.94
N ILE A 77 2.84 -1.64 15.48
CA ILE A 77 3.06 -1.94 14.07
C ILE A 77 1.99 -2.93 13.62
N LYS A 78 1.16 -2.54 12.66
CA LYS A 78 0.09 -3.40 12.12
C LYS A 78 0.35 -3.75 10.67
N ALA A 79 0.11 -5.01 10.30
CA ALA A 79 0.24 -5.48 8.94
C ALA A 79 -0.68 -6.66 8.65
N ARG A 80 -0.89 -6.94 7.37
CA ARG A 80 -1.71 -8.06 6.91
C ARG A 80 -1.14 -8.74 5.68
N GLY A 81 -1.47 -10.00 5.51
CA GLY A 81 -1.05 -10.85 4.40
C GLY A 81 0.47 -10.89 4.24
N ASN A 82 0.94 -10.71 3.01
CA ASN A 82 2.36 -10.76 2.67
C ASN A 82 3.22 -9.65 3.32
N MET A 83 2.60 -8.60 3.88
CA MET A 83 3.32 -7.52 4.57
C MET A 83 3.70 -7.88 6.01
N ILE A 84 3.25 -9.03 6.53
CA ILE A 84 3.58 -9.49 7.90
C ILE A 84 5.09 -9.63 8.08
N SER A 85 5.81 -10.26 7.16
CA SER A 85 7.26 -10.42 7.26
C SER A 85 7.97 -9.06 7.33
N ARG A 86 7.49 -8.08 6.54
CA ARG A 86 8.02 -6.71 6.57
C ARG A 86 7.76 -6.01 7.91
N ALA A 87 6.64 -6.28 8.57
CA ALA A 87 6.36 -5.74 9.89
C ALA A 87 7.34 -6.27 10.95
N VAL A 88 7.67 -7.56 10.87
CA VAL A 88 8.69 -8.19 11.72
C VAL A 88 10.06 -7.57 11.44
N ASP A 89 10.45 -7.41 10.17
CA ASP A 89 11.72 -6.77 9.80
C ASP A 89 11.82 -5.35 10.38
N VAL A 90 10.76 -4.54 10.27
CA VAL A 90 10.71 -3.19 10.82
C VAL A 90 10.89 -3.21 12.33
N ALA A 91 10.16 -4.09 13.04
CA ALA A 91 10.26 -4.21 14.49
C ALA A 91 11.69 -4.58 14.93
N GLU A 92 12.30 -5.55 14.26
CA GLU A 92 13.66 -6.03 14.56
C GLU A 92 14.72 -4.98 14.26
N ILE A 93 14.61 -4.26 13.14
CA ILE A 93 15.54 -3.18 12.78
C ILE A 93 15.45 -2.05 13.82
N VAL A 94 14.24 -1.64 14.21
CA VAL A 94 14.04 -0.56 15.18
C VAL A 94 14.70 -0.90 16.50
N ARG A 95 14.38 -2.07 17.11
CA ARG A 95 14.89 -2.42 18.44
C ARG A 95 16.38 -2.73 18.47
N HIS A 96 16.98 -3.15 17.36
CA HIS A 96 18.42 -3.48 17.33
C HIS A 96 19.32 -2.33 16.87
N ARG A 97 18.82 -1.40 16.04
CA ARG A 97 19.68 -0.37 15.42
C ARG A 97 19.36 1.06 15.81
N PHE A 98 18.11 1.36 16.20
CA PHE A 98 17.68 2.75 16.40
C PHE A 98 17.19 3.05 17.82
N VAL A 99 16.39 2.16 18.39
CA VAL A 99 15.83 2.29 19.74
C VAL A 99 16.28 1.06 20.54
N THR A 100 17.56 1.04 20.92
CA THR A 100 18.22 -0.14 21.51
C THR A 100 17.70 -0.56 22.88
N GLY A 101 16.83 0.24 23.51
CA GLY A 101 16.08 -0.13 24.71
C GLY A 101 14.66 -0.63 24.44
N ALA A 102 14.18 -0.58 23.20
CA ALA A 102 12.83 -1.03 22.88
C ALA A 102 12.72 -2.55 23.02
N SER A 103 11.61 -2.99 23.61
CA SER A 103 11.24 -4.39 23.77
C SER A 103 9.90 -4.66 23.10
N VAL A 104 9.70 -5.92 22.69
CA VAL A 104 8.40 -6.37 22.19
C VAL A 104 7.51 -6.65 23.40
N LYS A 105 6.47 -5.84 23.57
CA LYS A 105 5.50 -5.95 24.67
C LYS A 105 4.44 -7.01 24.39
N ASP A 106 3.94 -7.05 23.16
CA ASP A 106 2.86 -7.94 22.78
C ASP A 106 2.91 -8.21 21.26
N ILE A 107 2.49 -9.41 20.85
CA ILE A 107 2.30 -9.79 19.45
C ILE A 107 0.94 -10.46 19.34
N ARG A 108 0.06 -9.89 18.52
CA ARG A 108 -1.27 -10.44 18.26
C ARG A 108 -1.37 -10.85 16.82
N ILE A 109 -1.97 -12.00 16.58
CA ILE A 109 -2.32 -12.47 15.25
C ILE A 109 -3.83 -12.65 15.17
N SER A 110 -4.39 -12.36 13.99
CA SER A 110 -5.81 -12.50 13.74
C SER A 110 -6.06 -12.80 12.26
N THR A 111 -7.32 -12.95 11.89
CA THR A 111 -7.75 -13.05 10.50
C THR A 111 -8.77 -11.95 10.26
N GLU A 112 -8.48 -11.06 9.31
CA GLU A 112 -9.41 -10.04 8.84
C GLU A 112 -10.19 -10.57 7.64
N GLU A 113 -11.47 -10.21 7.55
CA GLU A 113 -12.27 -10.46 6.36
C GLU A 113 -12.33 -9.19 5.51
N LEU A 114 -11.85 -9.28 4.27
CA LEU A 114 -11.77 -8.16 3.34
C LEU A 114 -12.57 -8.45 2.08
N LEU A 115 -13.29 -7.45 1.61
CA LEU A 115 -13.93 -7.52 0.31
C LEU A 115 -12.86 -7.43 -0.79
N SER A 116 -12.71 -8.51 -1.55
CA SER A 116 -11.87 -8.56 -2.75
C SER A 116 -12.48 -7.73 -3.88
N GLU A 117 -11.66 -7.38 -4.87
CA GLU A 117 -12.12 -6.62 -6.06
C GLU A 117 -13.23 -7.36 -6.85
N ASP A 118 -13.31 -8.69 -6.72
CA ASP A 118 -14.34 -9.52 -7.35
C ASP A 118 -15.63 -9.67 -6.52
N GLY A 119 -15.76 -8.89 -5.43
CA GLY A 119 -16.94 -8.87 -4.57
C GLY A 119 -17.02 -10.03 -3.58
N ARG A 120 -16.02 -10.93 -3.53
CA ARG A 120 -15.98 -12.02 -2.54
C ARG A 120 -15.28 -11.58 -1.27
N MET A 121 -15.74 -12.11 -0.14
CA MET A 121 -15.01 -11.96 1.13
C MET A 121 -13.80 -12.88 1.14
N SER A 122 -12.63 -12.32 1.42
CA SER A 122 -11.37 -13.03 1.56
C SER A 122 -10.86 -12.93 2.99
N LYS A 123 -10.36 -14.05 3.51
CA LYS A 123 -9.72 -14.11 4.83
C LYS A 123 -8.24 -13.80 4.66
N VAL A 124 -7.74 -12.81 5.39
CA VAL A 124 -6.34 -12.38 5.33
C VAL A 124 -5.76 -12.41 6.74
N SER A 125 -4.63 -13.09 6.91
CA SER A 125 -3.91 -13.08 8.18
C SER A 125 -3.45 -11.67 8.52
N SER A 126 -3.53 -11.29 9.78
CA SER A 126 -3.09 -9.99 10.30
C SER A 126 -2.18 -10.16 11.50
N ILE A 127 -1.31 -9.18 11.70
CA ILE A 127 -0.39 -9.10 12.84
C ILE A 127 -0.41 -7.70 13.43
N GLU A 128 -0.34 -7.62 14.75
CA GLU A 128 -0.05 -6.42 15.51
C GLU A 128 1.16 -6.68 16.41
N ILE A 129 2.19 -5.82 16.32
CA ILE A 129 3.40 -5.89 17.15
C ILE A 129 3.46 -4.61 17.97
N VAL A 130 3.43 -4.73 19.29
CA VAL A 130 3.54 -3.60 20.20
C VAL A 130 4.97 -3.50 20.68
N LEU A 131 5.65 -2.41 20.35
CA LEU A 131 6.97 -2.08 20.87
C LEU A 131 6.84 -1.05 21.99
N SER A 132 7.54 -1.25 23.10
CA SER A 132 7.64 -0.27 24.20
C SER A 132 9.09 0.01 24.55
N LYS A 133 9.38 1.24 24.97
CA LYS A 133 10.68 1.60 25.57
C LYS A 133 10.80 1.04 26.98
#